data_AF-A0A1F8P7B0-F1
#
_entry.id   AF-A0A1F8P7B0-F1
#
_cell.length_a   1.000
_cell.length_b   1.000
_cell.length_c   1.000
_cell.angle_alpha   90.00
_cell.angle_beta   90.00
_cell.angle_gamma   90.00
#
_symmetry.space_group_name_H-M   'P 1'
#
loop_
_entity.id
_entity.type
_entity.pdbx_description
1 polymer ?
#
loop_
_entity_poly.entity_id
_entity_poly.type
_entity_poly.pdbx_seq_one_letter_code
_entity_poly.pdbx_strand_id
1 'polypeptide(L)'
;MGAEKTLKWVGFHLLSMPQERIRFPGELSLACMSLGNIWVGVGYWYLSIRQQDSTSEYLFSNLQPLDSDCRMLKATLLGDQWIFVSEVEIIAANVEVNPLDAIPRHELLFP
;
A
#
# COMPACT_ATOMS: atom_id res chain seq x y z
N MET A 1 10.78 3.14 -2.28
CA MET A 1 11.52 3.04 -1.00
C MET A 1 13.00 2.84 -1.33
N GLY A 2 13.92 3.40 -0.55
CA GLY A 2 15.36 3.35 -0.87
C GLY A 2 15.95 1.92 -0.89
N ALA A 3 15.38 1.02 -0.10
CA ALA A 3 15.68 -0.41 -0.06
C ALA A 3 14.36 -1.21 -0.06
N GLU A 4 14.46 -2.51 -0.24
CA GLU A 4 13.34 -3.42 -0.06
C GLU A 4 12.91 -3.48 1.42
N LYS A 5 11.59 -3.50 1.63
CA LYS A 5 10.94 -3.51 2.93
C LYS A 5 9.71 -4.39 2.86
N THR A 6 9.35 -5.04 3.96
CA THR A 6 8.06 -5.70 4.08
C THR A 6 7.00 -4.65 4.37
N LEU A 7 6.13 -4.38 3.40
CA LEU A 7 5.03 -3.45 3.53
C LEU A 7 3.99 -3.99 4.50
N LYS A 8 3.61 -3.19 5.50
CA LYS A 8 2.65 -3.57 6.55
C LYS A 8 1.33 -2.81 6.48
N TRP A 9 1.40 -1.52 6.14
CA TRP A 9 0.21 -0.66 6.10
C TRP A 9 0.38 0.50 5.13
N VAL A 10 -0.72 0.94 4.53
CA VAL A 10 -0.83 2.15 3.71
C VAL A 10 -2.12 2.87 4.05
N GLY A 11 -2.03 4.16 4.38
CA GLY A 11 -3.17 5.03 4.66
C GLY A 11 -3.15 6.29 3.79
N PHE A 12 -4.34 6.76 3.43
CA PHE A 12 -4.56 8.00 2.69
C PHE A 12 -5.49 8.90 3.49
N HIS A 13 -5.02 10.10 3.82
CA HIS A 13 -5.87 11.14 4.38
C HIS A 13 -6.54 11.91 3.25
N LEU A 14 -7.87 11.91 3.27
CA LEU A 14 -8.70 12.38 2.18
C LEU A 14 -9.63 13.48 2.67
N LEU A 15 -9.87 14.45 1.80
CA LEU A 15 -10.87 15.50 2.00
C LEU A 15 -12.05 15.26 1.06
N SER A 16 -13.28 15.41 1.57
CA SER A 16 -14.47 15.57 0.74
C SER A 16 -15.02 16.98 0.88
N MET A 17 -15.22 17.63 -0.26
CA MET A 17 -15.92 18.91 -0.40
C MET A 17 -16.83 18.81 -1.63
N PRO A 18 -18.04 18.23 -1.50
CA PRO A 18 -18.90 17.94 -2.65
C PRO A 18 -19.31 19.18 -3.45
N GLN A 19 -19.42 20.34 -2.79
CA GLN A 19 -19.71 21.62 -3.43
C GLN A 19 -18.60 22.04 -4.42
N GLU A 20 -17.37 21.57 -4.20
CA GLU A 20 -16.20 21.81 -5.06
C GLU A 20 -15.89 20.62 -5.99
N ARG A 21 -16.82 19.65 -6.09
CA ARG A 21 -16.64 18.39 -6.84
C ARG A 21 -15.45 17.56 -6.37
N ILE A 22 -15.11 17.65 -5.08
CA ILE A 22 -14.10 16.82 -4.43
C ILE A 22 -14.81 15.73 -3.63
N ARG A 23 -14.60 14.46 -4.01
CA ARG A 23 -15.22 13.29 -3.36
C ARG A 23 -14.19 12.24 -2.99
N PHE A 24 -14.55 11.41 -2.02
CA PHE A 24 -13.76 10.23 -1.70
C PHE A 24 -13.71 9.27 -2.90
N PRO A 25 -12.57 8.61 -3.14
CA PRO A 25 -12.49 7.55 -4.13
C PRO A 25 -13.38 6.38 -3.72
N GLY A 26 -13.92 5.67 -4.71
CA GLY A 26 -14.67 4.44 -4.49
C GLY A 26 -13.77 3.23 -4.31
N GLU A 27 -12.53 3.28 -4.81
CA GLU A 27 -11.63 2.12 -4.83
C GLU A 27 -10.19 2.51 -4.49
N LEU A 28 -9.50 1.61 -3.81
CA LEU A 28 -8.06 1.62 -3.60
C LEU A 28 -7.49 0.30 -4.10
N SER A 29 -6.49 0.37 -4.97
CA SER A 29 -5.65 -0.79 -5.28
C SER A 29 -4.20 -0.49 -4.96
N LEU A 30 -3.50 -1.51 -4.47
CA LEU A 30 -2.08 -1.46 -4.17
C LEU A 30 -1.36 -2.54 -4.97
N ALA A 31 -0.23 -2.18 -5.55
CA ALA A 31 0.69 -3.11 -6.18
C ALA A 31 2.12 -2.83 -5.72
N CYS A 32 2.90 -3.88 -5.60
CA CYS A 32 4.30 -3.80 -5.22
C CYS A 32 5.21 -4.34 -6.32
N MET A 33 6.42 -3.82 -6.34
CA MET A 33 7.53 -4.34 -7.12
C MET A 33 8.71 -4.55 -6.17
N SER A 34 9.17 -5.79 -6.09
CA SER A 34 10.37 -6.23 -5.37
C SER A 34 11.60 -6.06 -6.27
N LEU A 35 12.61 -6.93 -6.18
CA LEU A 35 13.80 -6.94 -7.03
C LEU A 35 13.49 -7.29 -8.50
N GLY A 36 12.35 -7.95 -8.76
CA GLY A 36 11.85 -8.18 -10.11
C GLY A 36 11.11 -6.96 -10.64
N ASN A 37 11.35 -6.56 -11.90
CA ASN A 37 10.65 -5.45 -12.57
C ASN A 37 9.18 -5.77 -12.93
N ILE A 38 8.48 -6.54 -12.09
CA ILE A 38 7.10 -6.98 -12.28
C ILE A 38 6.26 -6.41 -11.14
N TRP A 39 5.14 -5.79 -11.48
CA TRP A 39 4.15 -5.34 -10.50
C TRP A 39 3.26 -6.51 -10.10
N VAL A 40 3.18 -6.77 -8.79
CA VAL A 40 2.28 -7.76 -8.19
C VAL A 40 1.23 -7.01 -7.37
N GLY A 41 -0.05 -7.31 -7.59
CA GLY A 41 -1.14 -6.75 -6.78
C GLY A 41 -1.05 -7.29 -5.35
N VAL A 42 -1.08 -6.40 -4.35
CA VAL A 42 -1.02 -6.77 -2.92
C VAL A 42 -2.32 -6.52 -2.19
N GLY A 43 -3.25 -5.78 -2.80
CA GLY A 43 -4.60 -5.67 -2.29
C GLY A 43 -5.49 -4.73 -3.09
N TYR A 44 -6.78 -4.89 -2.88
CA TYR A 44 -7.83 -4.11 -3.50
C TYR A 44 -8.96 -3.95 -2.49
N TRP A 45 -9.41 -2.71 -2.27
CA TRP A 45 -10.46 -2.37 -1.34
C TRP A 45 -11.48 -1.46 -2.01
N TYR A 46 -12.75 -1.75 -1.76
CA TYR A 46 -13.86 -0.90 -2.15
C TYR A 46 -14.32 -0.09 -0.95
N LEU A 47 -14.50 1.21 -1.16
CA LEU A 47 -14.98 2.13 -0.16
C LEU A 47 -16.48 2.34 -0.34
N SER A 48 -17.29 1.58 0.39
CA SER A 48 -18.75 1.79 0.41
C SER A 48 -19.14 2.95 1.34
N ILE A 49 -18.59 4.15 1.13
CA ILE A 49 -18.91 5.27 2.01
C ILE A 49 -20.26 5.90 1.59
N ARG A 50 -21.22 5.86 2.54
CA ARG A 50 -22.50 6.60 2.46
C ARG A 50 -22.36 8.10 2.75
N GLN A 51 -21.15 8.57 3.03
CA GLN A 51 -20.80 9.96 3.39
C GLN A 51 -20.17 10.76 2.23
N GLN A 52 -20.27 10.30 0.98
CA GLN A 52 -19.71 11.06 -0.16
C GLN A 52 -20.33 12.47 -0.31
N ASP A 53 -21.48 12.73 0.31
CA ASP A 53 -22.18 14.01 0.26
C ASP A 53 -21.91 14.93 1.46
N SER A 54 -21.06 14.56 2.41
CA SER A 54 -20.70 15.41 3.55
C SER A 54 -19.31 16.02 3.41
N THR A 55 -19.19 17.32 3.69
CA THR A 55 -17.89 17.97 3.90
C THR A 55 -17.20 17.35 5.12
N SER A 56 -16.11 16.61 4.89
CA SER A 56 -15.48 15.80 5.93
C SER A 56 -14.05 15.39 5.54
N GLU A 57 -13.27 14.97 6.54
CA GLU A 57 -12.00 14.30 6.36
C GLU A 57 -12.14 12.82 6.72
N TYR A 58 -11.41 11.96 6.00
CA TYR A 58 -11.46 10.51 6.21
C TYR A 58 -10.11 9.86 5.93
N LEU A 59 -9.78 8.83 6.71
CA LEU A 59 -8.61 7.97 6.48
C LEU A 59 -9.05 6.72 5.71
N PHE A 60 -8.60 6.57 4.46
CA PHE A 60 -8.76 5.34 3.70
C PHE A 60 -7.48 4.52 3.76
N SER A 61 -7.53 3.34 4.37
CA SER A 61 -6.41 2.41 4.49
C SER A 61 -6.76 1.00 4.07
N ASN A 62 -5.73 0.15 3.92
CA ASN A 62 -5.93 -1.28 3.85
C ASN A 62 -6.63 -1.78 5.13
N LEU A 63 -7.63 -2.66 5.01
CA LEU A 63 -8.38 -3.17 6.18
C LEU A 63 -7.70 -4.34 6.89
N GLN A 64 -6.70 -4.94 6.24
CA GLN A 64 -5.96 -6.09 6.73
C GLN A 64 -4.46 -5.79 6.60
N PRO A 65 -3.63 -6.21 7.56
CA PRO A 65 -2.19 -6.03 7.46
C PRO A 65 -1.65 -6.58 6.14
N LEU A 66 -0.73 -5.85 5.54
CA LEU A 66 0.02 -6.31 4.37
C LEU A 66 1.24 -7.11 4.84
N ASP A 67 1.65 -8.07 4.01
CA ASP A 67 2.87 -8.84 4.23
C ASP A 67 3.52 -9.14 2.89
N SER A 68 4.04 -8.09 2.26
CA SER A 68 4.63 -8.17 0.93
C SER A 68 5.94 -7.42 0.90
N ASP A 69 6.99 -8.06 0.39
CA ASP A 69 8.27 -7.41 0.19
C ASP A 69 8.21 -6.49 -1.03
N CYS A 70 8.49 -5.21 -0.78
CA CYS A 70 8.28 -4.14 -1.73
C CYS A 70 9.50 -3.21 -1.70
N ARG A 71 10.03 -2.90 -2.89
CA ARG A 71 10.97 -1.79 -3.10
C ARG A 71 10.25 -0.58 -3.68
N MET A 72 9.31 -0.81 -4.59
CA MET A 72 8.42 0.21 -5.11
C MET A 72 6.97 -0.15 -4.78
N LEU A 73 6.21 0.85 -4.37
CA LEU A 73 4.79 0.77 -4.10
C LEU A 73 4.07 1.64 -5.13
N LYS A 74 3.02 1.09 -5.73
CA LYS A 74 2.06 1.82 -6.56
C LYS A 74 0.71 1.73 -5.88
N ALA A 75 0.12 2.89 -5.61
CA ALA A 75 -1.25 3.00 -5.18
C ALA A 75 -2.10 3.61 -6.29
N THR A 76 -3.34 3.17 -6.41
CA THR A 76 -4.30 3.74 -7.36
C THR A 76 -5.62 3.94 -6.64
N LEU A 77 -6.01 5.20 -6.51
CA LEU A 77 -7.32 5.62 -6.02
C LEU A 77 -8.21 5.88 -7.23
N LEU A 78 -9.37 5.23 -7.31
CA LEU A 78 -10.34 5.43 -8.39
C LEU A 78 -11.59 6.11 -7.86
N GLY A 79 -12.06 7.11 -8.60
CA GLY A 79 -13.28 7.87 -8.33
C GLY A 79 -13.77 8.52 -9.63
N ASP A 80 -15.00 9.03 -9.60
CA ASP A 80 -15.67 9.69 -10.72
C ASP A 80 -15.55 11.22 -10.69
N GLN A 81 -14.93 11.78 -9.64
CA GLN A 81 -14.72 13.22 -9.44
C GLN A 81 -13.28 13.51 -8.97
N TRP A 82 -13.00 14.77 -8.60
CA TRP A 82 -11.70 15.13 -8.06
C TRP A 82 -11.47 14.41 -6.74
N ILE A 83 -10.28 13.82 -6.60
CA ILE A 83 -9.81 13.20 -5.37
C ILE A 83 -8.75 14.12 -4.79
N PHE A 84 -8.93 14.54 -3.53
CA PHE A 84 -7.94 15.30 -2.80
C PHE A 84 -7.27 14.40 -1.76
N VAL A 85 -5.94 14.33 -1.81
CA VAL A 85 -5.11 13.58 -0.87
C VAL A 85 -4.19 14.58 -0.17
N SER A 86 -4.33 14.73 1.15
CA SER A 86 -3.45 15.60 1.94
C SER A 86 -2.17 14.88 2.34
N GLU A 87 -2.29 13.60 2.69
CA GLU A 87 -1.18 12.81 3.23
C GLU A 87 -1.29 11.34 2.82
N VAL A 88 -0.12 10.71 2.65
CA VAL A 88 0.03 9.28 2.43
C VAL A 88 0.96 8.72 3.49
N GLU A 89 0.44 7.81 4.31
CA GLU A 89 1.18 7.13 5.36
C GLU A 89 1.57 5.73 4.90
N ILE A 90 2.84 5.35 5.09
CA ILE A 90 3.34 4.04 4.74
C ILE A 90 4.08 3.46 5.94
N ILE A 91 3.62 2.32 6.43
CA ILE A 91 4.30 1.54 7.47
C ILE A 91 4.96 0.34 6.81
N ALA A 92 6.27 0.25 6.94
CA ALA A 92 7.06 -0.85 6.41
C ALA A 92 8.19 -1.25 7.36
N ALA A 93 8.47 -2.55 7.43
CA ALA A 93 9.54 -3.13 8.23
C ALA A 93 10.76 -3.49 7.36
N ASN A 94 11.92 -3.68 7.98
CA ASN A 94 13.02 -4.35 7.29
C ASN A 94 12.58 -5.75 6.88
N VAL A 95 13.00 -6.22 5.70
CA VAL A 95 12.80 -7.61 5.31
C VAL A 95 13.49 -8.48 6.36
N GLU A 96 12.75 -9.41 6.96
CA GLU A 96 13.32 -10.40 7.86
C GLU A 96 14.15 -11.37 7.03
N VAL A 97 15.47 -11.23 7.07
CA VAL A 97 16.37 -12.22 6.49
C VAL A 97 16.42 -13.37 7.49
N ASN A 98 15.84 -14.53 7.15
CA ASN A 98 16.02 -15.73 7.96
C ASN A 98 17.52 -16.09 7.95
N PRO A 99 18.21 -16.10 9.10
CA PRO A 99 19.64 -16.38 9.15
C PRO A 99 20.02 -17.75 8.56
N LEU A 100 19.06 -18.69 8.51
CA LEU A 100 19.26 -20.02 7.93
C LEU A 100 19.32 -20.02 6.39
N ASP A 101 18.75 -19.02 5.73
CA ASP A 101 18.81 -18.86 4.26
C ASP A 101 20.12 -18.18 3.80
N ALA A 102 20.85 -17.57 4.74
CA ALA A 102 22.15 -16.93 4.47
C ALA A 102 23.33 -17.91 4.50
N ILE A 103 23.11 -19.18 4.88
CA ILE A 103 24.16 -20.21 4.84
C ILE A 103 24.34 -20.67 3.39
N PRO A 104 25.51 -20.43 2.76
CA PRO A 104 25.78 -20.99 1.45
C PRO A 104 25.71 -22.51 1.52
N ARG A 105 24.83 -23.14 0.72
CA ARG A 105 24.69 -24.61 0.66
C ARG A 105 25.96 -25.35 0.19
N HIS A 106 27.07 -24.65 -0.02
CA HIS A 106 28.36 -25.22 -0.41
C HIS A 106 29.33 -25.42 0.76
N GLU A 107 28.99 -25.03 1.99
CA GLU A 107 29.84 -25.28 3.18
C GLU A 107 29.41 -26.48 4.03
N LEU A 108 28.34 -27.20 3.66
CA LEU A 108 27.89 -28.42 4.37
C LEU A 108 28.45 -29.73 3.77
N LEU A 109 29.50 -29.65 2.96
CA LEU A 109 30.22 -30.84 2.46
C LEU A 109 31.65 -30.83 2.97
N PHE A 110 31.83 -31.29 4.20
CA PHE A 110 33.08 -31.87 4.67
C PHE A 110 32.74 -33.18 5.42
N PRO A 111 33.66 -34.17 5.37
CA PRO A 111 33.39 -35.57 4.99
C PRO A 111 32.71 -36.43 6.05
#